data_AF-A0A2T1BWF2-F1
#
_entry.id   AF-A0A2T1BWF2-F1
#
_cell.length_a   1.000
_cell.length_b   1.000
_cell.length_c   1.000
_cell.angle_alpha   90.00
_cell.angle_beta   90.00
_cell.angle_gamma   90.00
#
_symmetry.space_group_name_H-M   'P 1'
#
loop_
_entity.id
_entity.type
_entity.pdbx_description
1 polymer ?
#
loop_
_entity_poly.entity_id
_entity_poly.type
_entity_poly.pdbx_seq_one_letter_code
_entity_poly.pdbx_strand_id
1 'polypeptide(L)'
;LYNRLQQGEAALELQLALVRAIAWIETPTALEYLRQLLDFTPLPLSQEIVSRLGHMTVPSLQAIASEILQSFLTSNKPVATHPQIQQSIATALGELRQIEAIDSLIQLLANPDDGVKLHAIAALKHLCWDLAHQKLQQMATQPDLTPALAEGIAIALQEWS
;
A
#
# COMPACT_ATOMS: atom_id res chain seq x y z
N LEU A 1 -4.00 -21.75 -17.54
CA LEU A 1 -4.26 -20.29 -17.48
C LEU A 1 -3.32 -19.60 -16.51
N TYR A 2 -3.26 -20.04 -15.24
CA TYR A 2 -2.27 -19.57 -14.25
C TYR A 2 -0.82 -19.53 -14.75
N ASN A 3 -0.31 -20.62 -15.34
CA ASN A 3 1.06 -20.67 -15.88
C ASN A 3 1.32 -19.67 -17.02
N ARG A 4 0.29 -19.27 -17.77
CA ARG A 4 0.45 -18.28 -18.87
C ARG A 4 0.53 -16.84 -18.36
N LEU A 5 0.05 -16.57 -17.15
CA LEU A 5 0.18 -15.27 -16.50
C LEU A 5 1.57 -15.06 -15.96
N GLN A 6 2.15 -16.08 -15.31
CA GLN A 6 3.54 -16.04 -14.87
C GLN A 6 4.51 -15.83 -16.03
N GLN A 7 4.15 -16.28 -17.23
CA GLN A 7 4.96 -16.11 -18.44
C GLN A 7 4.60 -14.85 -19.27
N GLY A 8 3.60 -14.05 -18.85
CA GLY A 8 3.24 -12.80 -19.54
C GLY A 8 2.58 -12.97 -20.92
N GLU A 9 2.14 -14.19 -21.29
CA GLU A 9 1.70 -14.53 -22.65
C GLU A 9 0.20 -14.30 -22.93
N ALA A 10 -0.54 -13.78 -21.94
CA ALA A 10 -1.96 -13.48 -22.05
C ALA A 10 -2.16 -11.97 -22.29
N ALA A 11 -3.16 -11.61 -23.10
CA ALA A 11 -3.53 -10.21 -23.29
C ALA A 11 -3.85 -9.55 -21.94
N LEU A 12 -3.39 -8.31 -21.73
CA LEU A 12 -3.52 -7.58 -20.46
C LEU A 12 -4.94 -7.62 -19.89
N GLU A 13 -5.95 -7.41 -20.73
CA GLU A 13 -7.37 -7.47 -20.35
C GLU A 13 -7.77 -8.80 -19.70
N LEU A 14 -7.25 -9.92 -20.21
CA LEU A 14 -7.52 -11.24 -19.63
C LEU A 14 -6.82 -11.39 -18.27
N GLN A 15 -5.64 -10.81 -18.11
CA GLN A 15 -4.93 -10.81 -16.83
C GLN A 15 -5.70 -10.01 -15.78
N LEU A 16 -6.18 -8.82 -16.15
CA LEU A 16 -6.99 -7.94 -15.29
C LEU A 16 -8.31 -8.62 -14.90
N ALA A 17 -9.01 -9.23 -15.86
CA ALA A 17 -10.25 -9.95 -15.60
C ALA A 17 -10.05 -11.10 -14.61
N LEU A 18 -8.92 -11.81 -14.71
CA LEU A 18 -8.63 -12.88 -13.77
C LEU A 18 -8.30 -12.35 -12.37
N VAL A 19 -7.48 -11.30 -12.25
CA VAL A 19 -7.19 -10.68 -10.95
C VAL A 19 -8.47 -10.26 -10.25
N ARG A 20 -9.42 -9.65 -10.98
CA ARG A 20 -10.73 -9.27 -10.46
C ARG A 20 -11.54 -10.48 -10.01
N ALA A 21 -11.55 -11.55 -10.79
CA ALA A 21 -12.24 -12.78 -10.41
C ALA A 21 -11.63 -13.43 -9.15
N ILE A 22 -10.30 -13.45 -9.05
CA ILE A 22 -9.59 -13.98 -7.87
C ILE A 22 -9.90 -13.14 -6.64
N ALA A 23 -9.83 -11.81 -6.74
CA ALA A 23 -10.16 -10.91 -5.65
C ALA A 23 -11.61 -11.09 -5.17
N TRP A 24 -12.56 -11.29 -6.10
CA TRP A 24 -13.97 -11.50 -5.77
C TRP A 24 -14.26 -12.81 -5.01
N ILE A 25 -13.39 -13.81 -5.13
CA ILE A 25 -13.52 -15.06 -4.36
C ILE A 25 -13.35 -14.80 -2.86
N GLU A 26 -12.64 -13.71 -2.46
CA GLU A 26 -12.45 -13.29 -1.07
C GLU A 26 -12.10 -14.47 -0.13
N THR A 27 -11.00 -15.17 -0.43
CA THR A 27 -10.46 -16.23 0.43
C THR A 27 -8.98 -15.98 0.75
N PRO A 28 -8.45 -16.49 1.87
CA PRO A 28 -7.02 -16.38 2.18
C PRO A 28 -6.14 -16.95 1.07
N THR A 29 -6.56 -18.06 0.45
CA THR A 29 -5.85 -18.67 -0.68
C THR A 29 -5.83 -17.76 -1.91
N ALA A 30 -6.93 -17.05 -2.21
CA ALA A 30 -6.96 -16.08 -3.28
C ALA A 30 -5.98 -14.91 -3.05
N LEU A 31 -5.89 -14.41 -1.81
CA LEU A 31 -4.95 -13.36 -1.43
C LEU A 31 -3.50 -13.83 -1.56
N GLU A 32 -3.21 -15.08 -1.19
CA GLU A 32 -1.88 -15.68 -1.38
C GLU A 32 -1.48 -15.75 -2.87
N TYR A 33 -2.42 -16.06 -3.76
CA TYR A 33 -2.16 -15.98 -5.20
C TYR A 33 -1.88 -14.55 -5.67
N LEU A 34 -2.64 -13.57 -5.18
CA LEU A 34 -2.40 -12.16 -5.51
C LEU A 34 -1.02 -11.68 -5.02
N ARG A 35 -0.60 -12.11 -3.81
CA ARG A 35 0.74 -11.86 -3.27
C ARG A 35 1.83 -12.38 -4.21
N GLN A 36 1.72 -13.63 -4.65
CA GLN A 36 2.70 -14.23 -5.57
C GLN A 36 2.71 -13.53 -6.94
N LEU A 37 1.57 -13.03 -7.43
CA LEU A 37 1.52 -12.30 -8.69
C LEU A 37 2.19 -10.92 -8.60
N LEU A 38 2.18 -10.25 -7.46
CA LEU A 38 2.88 -8.97 -7.29
C LEU A 38 4.40 -9.09 -7.57
N ASP A 39 4.97 -10.28 -7.46
CA ASP A 39 6.40 -10.52 -7.62
C ASP A 39 6.88 -10.45 -9.09
N PHE A 40 5.98 -10.69 -10.04
CA PHE A 40 6.35 -10.95 -11.44
C PHE A 40 5.56 -10.12 -12.45
N THR A 41 4.75 -9.16 -12.00
CA THR A 41 3.78 -8.48 -12.85
C THR A 41 4.20 -7.05 -13.23
N PRO A 42 3.81 -6.57 -14.43
CA PRO A 42 4.08 -5.21 -14.85
C PRO A 42 3.18 -4.21 -14.12
N LEU A 43 3.57 -2.94 -14.14
CA LEU A 43 2.94 -1.83 -13.44
C LEU A 43 1.39 -1.83 -13.48
N PRO A 44 0.70 -1.96 -14.63
CA PRO A 44 -0.77 -1.90 -14.66
C PRO A 44 -1.44 -3.04 -13.89
N LEU A 45 -0.83 -4.24 -13.95
CA LEU A 45 -1.36 -5.41 -13.27
C LEU A 45 -1.08 -5.34 -11.78
N SER A 46 0.10 -4.84 -11.38
CA SER A 46 0.40 -4.58 -9.97
C SER A 46 -0.54 -3.54 -9.37
N GLN A 47 -0.87 -2.47 -10.11
CA GLN A 47 -1.86 -1.46 -9.68
C GLN A 47 -3.25 -2.06 -9.48
N GLU A 48 -3.73 -2.91 -10.41
CA GLU A 48 -5.02 -3.59 -10.24
C GLU A 48 -5.01 -4.49 -9.01
N ILE A 49 -3.94 -5.27 -8.79
CA ILE A 49 -3.82 -6.13 -7.60
C ILE A 49 -3.85 -5.29 -6.31
N VAL A 50 -3.04 -4.23 -6.22
CA VAL A 50 -3.01 -3.33 -5.06
C VAL A 50 -4.40 -2.71 -4.81
N SER A 51 -5.06 -2.24 -5.86
CA SER A 51 -6.42 -1.70 -5.76
C SER A 51 -7.41 -2.75 -5.24
N ARG A 52 -7.37 -3.99 -5.75
CA ARG A 52 -8.25 -5.06 -5.25
C ARG A 52 -8.00 -5.38 -3.78
N LEU A 53 -6.74 -5.47 -3.38
CA LEU A 53 -6.38 -5.71 -1.97
C LEU A 53 -6.89 -4.59 -1.05
N GLY A 54 -6.87 -3.33 -1.48
CA GLY A 54 -7.40 -2.20 -0.70
C GLY A 54 -8.90 -2.28 -0.39
N HIS A 55 -9.67 -2.98 -1.24
CA HIS A 55 -11.13 -3.05 -1.15
C HIS A 55 -11.65 -4.31 -0.44
N MET A 56 -10.81 -5.04 0.30
CA MET A 56 -11.28 -6.19 1.08
C MET A 56 -12.31 -5.74 2.12
N THR A 57 -13.45 -6.44 2.17
CA THR A 57 -14.54 -6.09 3.10
C THR A 57 -14.58 -6.99 4.34
N VAL A 58 -14.07 -8.22 4.22
CA VAL A 58 -14.01 -9.19 5.32
C VAL A 58 -12.85 -8.85 6.25
N PRO A 59 -13.06 -8.63 7.57
CA PRO A 59 -12.01 -8.17 8.48
C PRO A 59 -10.75 -9.04 8.54
N SER A 60 -10.90 -10.37 8.52
CA SER A 60 -9.75 -11.28 8.48
C SER A 60 -8.94 -11.16 7.20
N LEU A 61 -9.58 -10.86 6.06
CA LEU A 61 -8.91 -10.64 4.79
C LEU A 61 -8.30 -9.24 4.70
N GLN A 62 -8.90 -8.23 5.35
CA GLN A 62 -8.31 -6.90 5.44
C GLN A 62 -6.96 -6.94 6.14
N ALA A 63 -6.85 -7.68 7.24
CA ALA A 63 -5.59 -7.89 7.94
C ALA A 63 -4.53 -8.55 7.03
N ILE A 64 -4.90 -9.62 6.32
CA ILE A 64 -4.01 -10.32 5.38
C ILE A 64 -3.61 -9.41 4.22
N ALA A 65 -4.56 -8.68 3.63
CA ALA A 65 -4.28 -7.75 2.53
C ALA A 65 -3.34 -6.62 2.97
N SER A 66 -3.53 -6.08 4.17
CA SER A 66 -2.63 -5.07 4.75
C SER A 66 -1.22 -5.62 4.92
N GLU A 67 -1.06 -6.83 5.45
CA GLU A 67 0.23 -7.50 5.58
C GLU A 67 0.92 -7.70 4.22
N ILE A 68 0.18 -8.16 3.21
CA ILE A 68 0.68 -8.32 1.84
C ILE A 68 1.20 -6.99 1.28
N LEU A 69 0.44 -5.91 1.42
CA LEU A 69 0.81 -4.59 0.90
C LEU A 69 2.04 -4.02 1.62
N GLN A 70 2.14 -4.19 2.93
CA GLN A 70 3.31 -3.76 3.72
C GLN A 70 4.56 -4.57 3.35
N SER A 71 4.42 -5.88 3.17
CA SER A 71 5.51 -6.75 2.70
C SER A 71 5.96 -6.36 1.28
N PHE A 72 5.00 -6.09 0.39
CA PHE A 72 5.31 -5.68 -0.98
C PHE A 72 6.05 -4.34 -1.01
N LEU A 73 5.61 -3.36 -0.21
CA LEU A 73 6.24 -2.05 -0.11
C LEU A 73 7.71 -2.13 0.34
N THR A 74 8.05 -3.07 1.22
CA THR A 74 9.40 -3.25 1.77
C THR A 74 10.28 -4.24 0.99
N SER A 75 9.75 -4.83 -0.08
CA SER A 75 10.41 -5.92 -0.83
C SER A 75 11.59 -5.51 -1.72
N ASN A 76 11.97 -4.21 -1.77
CA ASN A 76 13.01 -3.64 -2.65
C ASN A 76 12.85 -3.97 -4.15
N LYS A 77 11.66 -4.41 -4.58
CA LYS A 77 11.39 -4.72 -5.99
C LYS A 77 11.27 -3.43 -6.81
N PRO A 78 11.79 -3.38 -8.05
CA PRO A 78 11.70 -2.18 -8.89
C PRO A 78 10.28 -1.64 -9.09
N VAL A 79 9.28 -2.51 -9.18
CA VAL A 79 7.87 -2.10 -9.29
C VAL A 79 7.33 -1.51 -7.99
N ALA A 80 7.79 -2.01 -6.83
CA ALA A 80 7.34 -1.55 -5.51
C ALA A 80 7.91 -0.16 -5.15
N THR A 81 9.00 0.26 -5.79
CA THR A 81 9.58 1.60 -5.63
C THR A 81 9.01 2.63 -6.60
N HIS A 82 8.14 2.23 -7.53
CA HIS A 82 7.53 3.14 -8.48
C HIS A 82 6.53 4.06 -7.77
N PRO A 83 6.60 5.40 -7.93
CA PRO A 83 5.76 6.34 -7.17
C PRO A 83 4.26 6.06 -7.30
N GLN A 84 3.78 5.75 -8.51
CA GLN A 84 2.36 5.41 -8.73
C GLN A 84 1.91 4.14 -7.98
N ILE A 85 2.81 3.18 -7.75
CA ILE A 85 2.51 1.98 -6.96
C ILE A 85 2.48 2.34 -5.48
N GLN A 86 3.44 3.12 -4.99
CA GLN A 86 3.48 3.55 -3.59
C GLN A 86 2.27 4.42 -3.23
N GLN A 87 1.83 5.31 -4.13
CA GLN A 87 0.57 6.06 -3.99
C GLN A 87 -0.63 5.10 -3.88
N SER A 88 -0.71 4.10 -4.76
CA SER A 88 -1.79 3.09 -4.74
C SER A 88 -1.77 2.25 -3.45
N ILE A 89 -0.58 1.89 -2.97
CA ILE A 89 -0.40 1.14 -1.70
C ILE A 89 -0.85 2.01 -0.52
N ALA A 90 -0.45 3.29 -0.49
CA ALA A 90 -0.86 4.20 0.58
C ALA A 90 -2.38 4.32 0.65
N THR A 91 -3.05 4.55 -0.49
CA THR A 91 -4.52 4.56 -0.57
C THR A 91 -5.13 3.27 -0.05
N ALA A 92 -4.66 2.12 -0.55
CA ALA A 92 -5.18 0.82 -0.16
C ALA A 92 -5.02 0.54 1.34
N LEU A 93 -3.87 0.89 1.94
CA LEU A 93 -3.65 0.75 3.39
C LEU A 93 -4.58 1.67 4.20
N GLY A 94 -4.85 2.88 3.71
CA GLY A 94 -5.83 3.79 4.31
C GLY A 94 -7.26 3.24 4.26
N GLU A 95 -7.65 2.62 3.15
CA GLU A 95 -8.98 1.99 2.96
C GLU A 95 -9.16 0.74 3.83
N LEU A 96 -8.09 -0.04 4.02
CA LEU A 96 -8.11 -1.26 4.83
C LEU A 96 -8.24 -1.00 6.34
N ARG A 97 -7.89 0.22 6.80
CA ARG A 97 -8.02 0.67 8.19
C ARG A 97 -7.37 -0.25 9.24
N GLN A 98 -6.26 -0.91 8.87
CA GLN A 98 -5.49 -1.77 9.78
C GLN A 98 -4.41 -0.93 10.47
N ILE A 99 -4.48 -0.78 11.79
CA ILE A 99 -3.60 0.10 12.58
C ILE A 99 -2.11 -0.27 12.48
N GLU A 100 -1.82 -1.53 12.15
CA GLU A 100 -0.48 -2.06 11.92
C GLU A 100 0.21 -1.35 10.74
N ALA A 101 -0.55 -0.79 9.80
CA ALA A 101 0.00 -0.10 8.63
C ALA A 101 0.49 1.33 8.91
N ILE A 102 0.25 1.88 10.11
CA ILE A 102 0.63 3.26 10.45
C ILE A 102 2.13 3.47 10.27
N ASP A 103 2.98 2.56 10.73
CA ASP A 103 4.43 2.71 10.58
C ASP A 103 4.86 2.72 9.12
N SER A 104 4.31 1.81 8.32
CA SER A 104 4.58 1.75 6.88
C SER A 104 4.17 3.04 6.16
N LEU A 105 3.02 3.62 6.52
CA LEU A 105 2.55 4.90 5.97
C LEU A 105 3.40 6.09 6.45
N ILE A 106 3.87 6.09 7.70
CA ILE A 106 4.80 7.13 8.21
C ILE A 106 6.10 7.11 7.42
N GLN A 107 6.65 5.94 7.10
CA GLN A 107 7.87 5.84 6.28
C GLN A 107 7.71 6.46 4.89
N LEU A 108 6.51 6.40 4.30
CA LEU A 108 6.21 7.04 3.01
C LEU A 108 6.23 8.57 3.08
N LEU A 109 6.19 9.18 4.26
CA LEU A 109 6.36 10.63 4.41
C LEU A 109 7.79 11.09 4.09
N ALA A 110 8.78 10.18 4.13
CA ALA A 110 10.15 10.46 3.74
C ALA A 110 10.39 10.30 2.21
N ASN A 111 9.35 9.99 1.44
CA ASN A 111 9.49 9.75 0.01
C ASN A 111 9.80 11.05 -0.75
N PRO A 112 10.72 11.03 -1.74
CA PRO A 112 11.03 12.21 -2.55
C PRO A 112 9.88 12.63 -3.47
N ASP A 113 8.94 11.73 -3.80
CA ASP A 113 7.77 12.05 -4.61
C ASP A 113 6.67 12.69 -3.75
N ASP A 114 6.28 13.92 -4.08
CA ASP A 114 5.24 14.66 -3.36
C ASP A 114 3.88 13.97 -3.42
N GLY A 115 3.58 13.29 -4.54
CA GLY A 115 2.36 12.51 -4.69
C GLY A 115 2.28 11.38 -3.66
N VAL A 116 3.38 10.64 -3.45
CA VAL A 116 3.47 9.59 -2.42
C VAL A 116 3.25 10.18 -1.02
N LYS A 117 3.90 11.30 -0.69
CA LYS A 117 3.72 11.97 0.61
C LYS A 117 2.26 12.36 0.85
N LEU A 118 1.60 12.98 -0.13
CA LEU A 118 0.20 13.39 -0.03
C LEU A 118 -0.75 12.20 0.19
N HIS A 119 -0.56 11.10 -0.54
CA HIS A 119 -1.36 9.90 -0.36
C HIS A 119 -1.12 9.25 1.02
N ALA A 120 0.12 9.26 1.52
CA ALA A 120 0.45 8.76 2.85
C ALA A 120 -0.21 9.61 3.96
N ILE A 121 -0.19 10.94 3.85
CA ILE A 121 -0.89 11.85 4.77
C ILE A 121 -2.40 11.56 4.77
N ALA A 122 -3.01 11.49 3.58
CA ALA A 122 -4.44 11.19 3.46
C ALA A 122 -4.79 9.81 4.05
N ALA A 123 -3.96 8.80 3.79
CA ALA A 123 -4.14 7.44 4.29
C ALA A 123 -4.03 7.38 5.82
N LEU A 124 -3.03 8.04 6.43
CA LEU A 124 -2.89 8.11 7.89
C LEU A 124 -4.13 8.73 8.56
N LYS A 125 -4.64 9.82 7.98
CA LYS A 125 -5.87 10.49 8.45
C LYS A 125 -7.09 9.58 8.31
N HIS A 126 -7.23 8.88 7.19
CA HIS A 126 -8.37 8.01 6.92
C HIS A 126 -8.36 6.71 7.74
N LEU A 127 -7.17 6.17 8.00
CA LEU A 127 -6.95 4.92 8.74
C LEU A 127 -7.31 5.09 10.22
N CYS A 128 -6.65 6.02 10.91
CA CYS A 128 -6.92 6.35 12.31
C CYS A 128 -6.23 7.66 12.66
N TRP A 129 -6.97 8.77 12.54
CA TRP A 129 -6.41 10.11 12.76
C TRP A 129 -5.82 10.28 14.17
N ASP A 130 -6.54 9.87 15.23
CA ASP A 130 -6.08 10.08 16.61
C ASP A 130 -4.72 9.41 16.86
N LEU A 131 -4.60 8.13 16.51
CA LEU A 131 -3.37 7.35 16.71
C LEU A 131 -2.24 7.84 15.81
N ALA A 132 -2.54 8.16 14.54
CA ALA A 132 -1.55 8.69 13.62
C ALA A 132 -1.02 10.06 14.07
N HIS A 133 -1.91 10.99 14.41
CA HIS A 133 -1.54 12.33 14.88
C HIS A 133 -0.71 12.26 16.17
N GLN A 134 -1.13 11.47 17.15
CA GLN A 134 -0.35 11.26 18.38
C GLN A 134 1.05 10.72 18.07
N LYS A 135 1.15 9.72 17.18
CA LYS A 135 2.44 9.11 16.82
C LYS A 135 3.35 10.10 16.07
N LEU A 136 2.80 10.87 15.15
CA LEU A 136 3.54 11.93 14.45
C LEU A 136 4.06 13.00 15.42
N GLN A 137 3.24 13.44 16.38
CA GLN A 137 3.69 14.39 17.42
C GLN A 137 4.84 13.81 18.26
N GLN A 138 4.74 12.55 18.68
CA GLN A 138 5.81 11.88 19.43
C GLN A 138 7.10 11.79 18.60
N MET A 139 7.02 11.38 17.33
CA MET A 139 8.18 11.28 16.46
C MET A 139 8.82 12.64 16.18
N ALA A 140 8.03 13.71 15.99
CA ALA A 140 8.55 15.05 15.78
C ALA A 140 9.45 15.57 16.92
N THR A 141 9.35 14.99 18.13
CA THR A 141 10.23 15.31 19.26
C THR A 141 11.53 14.51 19.30
N GLN A 142 11.69 13.51 18.42
CA GLN A 142 12.88 12.66 18.39
C GLN A 142 14.01 13.36 17.61
N PRO A 143 15.24 13.40 18.15
CA PRO A 143 16.35 14.11 17.51
C PRO A 143 16.96 13.37 16.31
N ASP A 144 16.70 12.06 16.18
CA ASP A 144 17.43 11.18 15.24
C ASP A 144 16.65 10.87 13.95
N LEU A 145 15.63 11.68 13.62
CA LEU A 145 14.90 11.53 12.36
C LEU A 145 15.77 11.92 11.17
N THR A 146 15.62 11.21 10.05
CA THR A 146 16.21 11.66 8.78
C THR A 146 15.56 12.99 8.38
N PRO A 147 16.29 13.91 7.71
CA PRO A 147 15.73 15.19 7.31
C PRO A 147 14.45 15.06 6.47
N ALA A 148 14.42 14.10 5.55
CA ALA A 148 13.26 13.84 4.70
C ALA A 148 12.04 13.39 5.51
N LEU A 149 12.23 12.51 6.51
CA LEU A 149 11.13 12.06 7.36
C LEU A 149 10.64 13.20 8.26
N ALA A 150 11.55 13.97 8.85
CA ALA A 150 11.20 15.13 9.68
C ALA A 150 10.38 16.17 8.90
N GLU A 151 10.78 16.46 7.66
CA GLU A 151 10.04 17.35 6.76
C GLU A 151 8.63 16.79 6.46
N GLY A 152 8.53 15.52 6.07
CA GLY A 152 7.23 14.88 5.79
C GLY A 152 6.28 14.87 6.99
N ILE A 153 6.81 14.63 8.20
CA ILE A 153 6.04 14.70 9.45
C ILE A 153 5.58 16.13 9.72
N ALA A 154 6.44 17.13 9.53
CA ALA A 154 6.08 18.53 9.73
C ALA A 154 4.95 18.96 8.78
N ILE A 155 5.02 18.58 7.50
CA ILE A 155 3.96 18.82 6.52
C ILE A 155 2.66 18.16 6.97
N ALA A 156 2.71 16.88 7.36
CA ALA A 156 1.52 16.14 7.80
C ALA A 156 0.84 16.80 9.01
N LEU A 157 1.61 17.24 10.01
CA LEU A 157 1.09 17.92 11.19
C LEU A 157 0.53 19.31 10.87
N GLN A 158 1.15 20.05 9.94
CA GLN A 158 0.65 21.34 9.47
C GLN A 158 -0.67 21.21 8.70
N GLU A 159 -0.85 20.15 7.91
CA GLU A 159 -2.11 19.88 7.20
C GLU A 159 -3.27 19.50 8.14
N TRP A 160 -2.98 19.11 9.38
CA TRP A 160 -3.97 18.66 10.37
C TRP A 160 -4.22 19.66 11.51
N SER A 161 -3.50 20.79 11.54
CA SER A 161 -3.69 21.87 12.51
C SER A 161 -4.92 22.73 12.19
#